data_AF-A0AB32WVM0-F1
#
_entry.id   AF-A0AB32WVM0-F1
#
_cell.length_a   1.000
_cell.length_b   1.000
_cell.length_c   1.000
_cell.angle_alpha   90.00
_cell.angle_beta   90.00
_cell.angle_gamma   90.00
#
_symmetry.space_group_name_H-M   'P 1'
#
loop_
_entity.id
_entity.type
_entity.pdbx_description
1 polymer ?
#
loop_
_entity_poly.entity_id
_entity_poly.type
_entity_poly.pdbx_seq_one_letter_code
_entity_poly.pdbx_strand_id
1 'polypeptide(L)'
;MEKVVLEQKDAVDWVYRGEGAANLVLAYTGSSPAFIGKVMRIQKSPRNDKNGVNGNGSLTTQEQLLWREDMELTASPNREIVEQLYVKHVMSPLLGPKHVDAGIRVRVTKEFLESVDNNVICQRPAWRVDSSQVDANRDTALIISDHSVFPNGTLKGGPCVTVEIKPKCGFLPISRFIAEENALKRIITRFRMHQALKLHKQEISEYSEYNPLDLFSGSRDRICKAIKALYATPQNNFRVFLNGSRVFGGSGGGTDNTTVLVVCRELSNDKLSHQYTSLHSIPLDESLKIVKDYLMAATAKDCSLMISFRPKEDGELQSGSSKNSVYLGSTNQVFEYKVYFIDLDLKPLKKMEYYYKLDKKIVSCYSQKVKTEHRADKAVRMDSYGSVSR
;
A
#
# COMPACT_ATOMS: atom_id res chain seq x y z
N MET A 1 27.16 9.22 13.70
CA MET A 1 27.36 7.80 13.34
C MET A 1 28.37 7.78 12.23
N GLU A 2 29.49 7.06 12.41
CA GLU A 2 30.42 6.76 11.32
C GLU A 2 29.63 6.29 10.09
N LYS A 3 30.06 6.66 8.89
CA LYS A 3 29.41 6.26 7.65
C LYS A 3 29.62 4.75 7.49
N VAL A 4 28.75 3.95 8.10
CA VAL A 4 28.70 2.51 7.91
C VAL A 4 28.41 2.26 6.42
N VAL A 5 29.31 1.53 5.78
CA VAL A 5 29.16 1.03 4.40
C VAL A 5 29.01 -0.47 4.53
N LEU A 6 27.93 -1.02 3.96
CA LEU A 6 27.72 -2.46 3.92
C LEU A 6 28.45 -3.05 2.71
N GLU A 7 29.33 -4.00 2.98
CA GLU A 7 30.20 -4.67 2.03
C GLU A 7 29.72 -6.09 1.76
N GLN A 8 30.31 -6.76 0.76
CA GLN A 8 29.95 -8.12 0.35
C GLN A 8 29.78 -9.11 1.51
N LYS A 9 30.69 -9.07 2.49
CA LYS A 9 30.69 -9.97 3.66
C LYS A 9 29.43 -9.82 4.53
N ASP A 10 28.81 -8.64 4.53
CA ASP A 10 27.65 -8.34 5.37
C ASP A 10 26.36 -8.90 4.77
N ALA A 11 26.36 -9.31 3.49
CA ALA A 11 25.17 -9.82 2.79
C ALA A 11 24.59 -11.10 3.43
N VAL A 12 25.41 -11.87 4.16
CA VAL A 12 24.98 -13.11 4.83
C VAL A 12 24.07 -12.84 6.03
N ASP A 13 24.14 -11.64 6.62
CA ASP A 13 23.33 -11.26 7.77
C ASP A 13 21.90 -10.87 7.39
N TRP A 14 21.58 -10.76 6.09
CA TRP A 14 20.29 -10.28 5.59
C TRP A 14 19.50 -11.40 4.91
N VAL A 15 18.31 -11.69 5.43
CA VAL A 15 17.44 -12.76 4.90
C VAL A 15 16.19 -12.20 4.25
N TYR A 16 15.67 -12.90 3.23
CA TYR A 16 14.47 -12.47 2.52
C TYR A 16 13.26 -12.37 3.47
N ARG A 17 12.57 -11.23 3.43
CA ARG A 17 11.31 -11.02 4.17
C ARG A 17 10.12 -10.89 3.24
N GLY A 18 10.31 -10.27 2.08
CA GLY A 18 9.28 -10.12 1.06
C GLY A 18 9.67 -9.11 -0.01
N GLU A 19 8.79 -8.90 -0.98
CA GLU A 19 9.00 -7.89 -2.01
C GLU A 19 7.69 -7.34 -2.57
N GLY A 20 7.74 -6.07 -2.98
CA GLY A 20 6.72 -5.43 -3.79
C GLY A 20 7.10 -5.41 -5.27
N ALA A 21 6.43 -4.57 -6.05
CA ALA A 21 6.80 -4.32 -7.44
C ALA A 21 8.17 -3.63 -7.54
N ALA A 22 8.40 -2.59 -6.73
CA ALA A 22 9.59 -1.74 -6.85
C ALA A 22 10.73 -2.09 -5.87
N ASN A 23 10.45 -2.81 -4.78
CA ASN A 23 11.42 -2.99 -3.70
C ASN A 23 11.46 -4.42 -3.17
N LEU A 24 12.66 -4.85 -2.83
CA LEU A 24 12.98 -6.03 -2.03
C LEU A 24 13.11 -5.62 -0.55
N VAL A 25 12.63 -6.46 0.36
CA VAL A 25 12.75 -6.24 1.81
C VAL A 25 13.46 -7.43 2.45
N LEU A 26 14.51 -7.13 3.21
CA LEU A 26 15.36 -8.10 3.91
C LEU A 26 15.32 -7.83 5.41
N ALA A 27 15.29 -8.87 6.24
CA ALA A 27 15.40 -8.74 7.68
C ALA A 27 16.83 -9.01 8.14
N TYR A 28 17.30 -8.25 9.13
CA TYR A 28 18.61 -8.48 9.73
C TYR A 28 18.57 -9.67 10.69
N THR A 29 19.58 -10.54 10.59
CA THR A 29 19.73 -11.77 11.39
C THR A 29 21.13 -11.91 12.01
N GLY A 30 22.04 -10.97 11.74
CA GLY A 30 23.35 -10.93 12.36
C GLY A 30 23.32 -10.42 13.80
N SER A 31 24.50 -10.14 14.34
CA SER A 31 24.70 -9.77 15.75
C SER A 31 24.99 -8.29 15.98
N SER A 32 25.13 -7.47 14.92
CA SER A 32 25.45 -6.05 15.03
C SER A 32 24.31 -5.27 15.71
N PRO A 33 24.54 -4.62 16.87
CA PRO A 33 23.52 -3.87 17.58
C PRO A 33 22.88 -2.74 16.76
N ALA A 34 23.58 -2.23 15.75
CA ALA A 34 23.07 -1.17 14.87
C ALA A 34 21.90 -1.63 13.99
N PHE A 35 21.80 -2.92 13.69
CA PHE A 35 20.82 -3.47 12.75
C PHE A 35 19.84 -4.48 13.37
N ILE A 36 20.01 -4.86 14.64
CA ILE A 36 19.06 -5.72 15.36
C ILE A 36 17.66 -5.10 15.32
N GLY A 37 16.67 -5.92 14.91
CA GLY A 37 15.28 -5.47 14.78
C GLY A 37 15.06 -4.48 13.62
N LYS A 38 15.93 -4.48 12.61
CA LYS A 38 15.79 -3.68 11.38
C LYS A 38 15.51 -4.55 10.17
N VAL A 39 14.87 -3.92 9.18
CA VAL A 39 14.77 -4.40 7.81
C VAL A 39 15.49 -3.45 6.86
N MET A 40 16.00 -3.98 5.76
CA MET A 40 16.55 -3.21 4.66
C MET A 40 15.59 -3.27 3.48
N ARG A 41 15.32 -2.10 2.90
CA ARG A 41 14.57 -1.93 1.65
C ARG A 41 15.57 -1.58 0.55
N ILE A 42 15.61 -2.43 -0.48
CA ILE A 42 16.48 -2.30 -1.65
C ILE A 42 15.61 -2.17 -2.90
N GLN A 43 15.93 -1.23 -3.77
CA GLN A 43 15.20 -1.09 -5.03
C GLN A 43 15.53 -2.19 -6.03
N LYS A 44 14.53 -2.48 -6.87
CA LYS A 44 14.65 -3.44 -7.97
C LYS A 44 14.63 -2.73 -9.32
N SER A 45 15.31 -3.32 -10.29
CA SER A 45 15.24 -2.93 -11.70
C SER A 45 14.53 -4.03 -12.51
N PRO A 46 13.71 -3.66 -13.52
CA PRO A 46 13.15 -4.63 -14.46
C PRO A 46 14.25 -5.29 -15.29
N ARG A 47 14.14 -6.60 -15.55
CA ARG A 47 15.11 -7.32 -16.41
C ARG A 47 15.02 -6.95 -17.90
N ASN A 48 13.84 -6.52 -18.36
CA ASN A 48 13.54 -6.33 -19.79
C ASN A 48 13.71 -4.89 -20.31
N ASP A 49 14.12 -3.92 -19.47
CA ASP A 49 14.45 -2.58 -19.95
C ASP A 49 15.87 -2.52 -20.51
N LYS A 50 16.03 -2.97 -21.78
CA LYS A 50 17.26 -2.76 -22.56
C LYS A 50 17.46 -1.31 -23.01
N ASN A 51 16.46 -0.45 -22.80
CA ASN A 51 16.56 0.99 -22.97
C ASN A 51 16.71 1.60 -21.57
N GLY A 52 17.92 2.03 -21.22
CA GLY A 52 18.24 2.75 -19.98
C GLY A 52 17.63 4.16 -19.90
N VAL A 53 16.36 4.30 -20.29
CA VAL A 53 15.61 5.56 -20.29
C VAL A 53 14.18 5.24 -19.90
N ASN A 54 13.89 5.24 -18.59
CA ASN A 54 12.65 5.75 -17.99
C ASN A 54 12.49 5.26 -16.53
N GLY A 55 13.19 5.90 -15.59
CA GLY A 55 12.84 5.73 -14.16
C GLY A 55 13.81 6.29 -13.13
N ASN A 56 15.09 6.40 -13.44
CA ASN A 56 16.15 6.76 -12.47
C ASN A 56 16.40 8.27 -12.31
N GLY A 57 15.55 9.12 -12.90
CA GLY A 57 15.65 10.57 -12.71
C GLY A 57 15.15 11.00 -11.33
N SER A 58 15.61 12.17 -10.88
CA SER A 58 14.92 12.98 -9.86
C SER A 58 13.47 13.29 -10.29
N LEU A 59 12.75 14.08 -9.50
CA LEU A 59 11.43 14.59 -9.86
C LEU A 59 11.43 15.21 -11.27
N THR A 60 10.34 14.99 -12.02
CA THR A 60 10.15 15.71 -13.30
C THR A 60 9.97 17.21 -13.05
N THR A 61 10.15 18.06 -14.07
CA THR A 61 9.93 19.52 -13.94
C THR A 61 8.55 19.86 -13.37
N GLN A 62 7.52 19.11 -13.74
CA GLN A 62 6.16 19.29 -13.22
C GLN A 62 6.04 18.84 -11.76
N GLU A 63 6.70 17.74 -11.39
CA GLU A 63 6.74 17.29 -9.99
C GLU A 63 7.55 18.27 -9.12
N GLN A 64 8.65 18.83 -9.62
CA GLN A 64 9.40 19.89 -8.94
C GLN A 64 8.53 21.12 -8.69
N LEU A 65 7.73 21.55 -9.67
CA LEU A 65 6.78 22.65 -9.49
C LEU A 65 5.70 22.31 -8.44
N LEU A 66 5.21 21.07 -8.46
CA LEU A 66 4.18 20.60 -7.52
C LEU A 66 4.66 20.57 -6.07
N TRP A 67 5.94 20.22 -5.87
CA TRP A 67 6.57 20.08 -4.57
C TRP A 67 7.50 21.25 -4.20
N ARG A 68 7.41 22.37 -4.92
CA ARG A 68 8.31 23.55 -4.79
C ARG A 68 8.44 24.16 -3.39
N GLU A 69 7.47 23.88 -2.51
CA GLU A 69 7.49 24.32 -1.11
C GLU A 69 8.57 23.61 -0.28
N ASP A 70 8.98 22.40 -0.69
CA ASP A 70 10.03 21.61 -0.01
C ASP A 70 11.30 21.61 -0.86
N MET A 71 12.19 22.57 -0.58
CA MET A 71 13.43 22.76 -1.33
C MET A 71 14.35 21.54 -1.28
N GLU A 72 14.43 20.85 -0.13
CA GLU A 72 15.26 19.65 0.01
C GLU A 72 14.74 18.51 -0.86
N LEU A 73 13.42 18.32 -0.87
CA LEU A 73 12.76 17.30 -1.70
C LEU A 73 12.96 17.59 -3.19
N THR A 74 12.87 18.86 -3.63
CA THR A 74 13.06 19.21 -5.04
C THR A 74 14.51 19.21 -5.51
N ALA A 75 15.46 19.50 -4.61
CA ALA A 75 16.90 19.50 -4.90
C ALA A 75 17.53 18.09 -4.85
N SER A 76 16.75 17.08 -4.48
CA SER A 76 17.24 15.72 -4.31
C SER A 76 17.74 15.10 -5.62
N PRO A 77 18.92 14.45 -5.64
CA PRO A 77 19.55 13.99 -6.88
C PRO A 77 18.96 12.69 -7.43
N ASN A 78 18.26 11.91 -6.60
CA ASN A 78 17.69 10.62 -6.97
C ASN A 78 16.33 10.37 -6.28
N ARG A 79 15.58 9.40 -6.82
CA ARG A 79 14.21 9.10 -6.38
C ARG A 79 14.16 8.52 -4.97
N GLU A 80 15.21 7.86 -4.51
CA GLU A 80 15.27 7.21 -3.19
C GLU A 80 15.29 8.25 -2.08
N ILE A 81 16.09 9.31 -2.27
CA ILE A 81 16.14 10.45 -1.36
C ILE A 81 14.79 11.16 -1.38
N VAL A 82 14.19 11.37 -2.55
CA VAL A 82 12.85 11.96 -2.67
C VAL A 82 11.81 11.14 -1.90
N GLU A 83 11.79 9.81 -2.04
CA GLU A 83 10.85 8.93 -1.34
C GLU A 83 11.01 9.06 0.18
N GLN A 84 12.25 9.02 0.68
CA GLN A 84 12.49 9.17 2.11
C GLN A 84 12.09 10.56 2.63
N LEU A 85 12.49 11.63 1.93
CA LEU A 85 12.14 13.00 2.33
C LEU A 85 10.64 13.22 2.25
N TYR A 86 9.94 12.64 1.27
CA TYR A 86 8.49 12.67 1.20
C TYR A 86 7.86 12.05 2.44
N VAL A 87 8.33 10.87 2.86
CA VAL A 87 7.83 10.26 4.11
C VAL A 87 8.13 11.14 5.32
N LYS A 88 9.34 11.70 5.40
CA LYS A 88 9.82 12.49 6.54
C LYS A 88 9.13 13.86 6.65
N HIS A 89 9.01 14.60 5.56
CA HIS A 89 8.55 15.99 5.54
C HIS A 89 7.05 16.13 5.23
N VAL A 90 6.46 15.15 4.53
CA VAL A 90 5.04 15.20 4.13
C VAL A 90 4.19 14.23 4.92
N MET A 91 4.50 12.92 4.88
CA MET A 91 3.61 11.91 5.48
C MET A 91 3.70 11.86 7.00
N SER A 92 4.91 12.01 7.57
CA SER A 92 5.14 11.94 9.02
C SER A 92 4.40 13.05 9.79
N PRO A 93 4.42 14.34 9.38
CA PRO A 93 3.60 15.37 10.02
C PRO A 93 2.08 15.12 9.94
N LEU A 94 1.61 14.52 8.84
CA LEU A 94 0.18 14.26 8.62
C LEU A 94 -0.35 13.04 9.41
N LEU A 95 0.47 11.99 9.53
CA LEU A 95 0.08 10.72 10.18
C LEU A 95 0.56 10.60 11.63
N GLY A 96 1.40 11.53 12.07
CA GLY A 96 1.99 11.56 13.40
C GLY A 96 3.37 10.88 13.41
N PRO A 97 4.44 11.58 13.83
CA PRO A 97 5.82 11.07 13.75
C PRO A 97 6.08 9.84 14.64
N LYS A 98 5.20 9.55 15.60
CA LYS A 98 5.27 8.35 16.45
C LYS A 98 4.95 7.05 15.70
N HIS A 99 4.25 7.15 14.57
CA HIS A 99 3.72 6.01 13.81
C HIS A 99 4.32 5.91 12.41
N VAL A 100 5.31 6.75 12.08
CA VAL A 100 5.94 6.79 10.77
C VAL A 100 7.46 6.69 10.95
N ASP A 101 8.04 5.64 10.40
CA ASP A 101 9.49 5.48 10.30
C ASP A 101 9.91 5.84 8.87
N ALA A 102 10.55 6.99 8.68
CA ALA A 102 11.08 7.38 7.38
C ALA A 102 12.30 6.54 6.97
N GLY A 103 12.89 5.80 7.91
CA GLY A 103 14.12 5.05 7.71
C GLY A 103 15.37 5.92 7.67
N ILE A 104 16.52 5.25 7.59
CA ILE A 104 17.86 5.83 7.53
C ILE A 104 18.57 5.25 6.33
N ARG A 105 19.21 6.09 5.51
CA ARG A 105 20.01 5.62 4.38
C ARG A 105 21.35 5.09 4.87
N VAL A 106 21.73 3.92 4.38
CA VAL A 106 23.06 3.33 4.57
C VAL A 106 23.75 3.21 3.22
N ARG A 107 25.07 3.38 3.18
CA ARG A 107 25.85 3.14 1.98
C ARG A 107 26.00 1.64 1.75
N VAL A 108 25.93 1.21 0.51
CA VAL A 108 26.12 -0.19 0.10
C VAL A 108 27.11 -0.25 -1.05
N THR A 109 27.92 -1.31 -1.11
CA THR A 109 28.77 -1.56 -2.27
C THR A 109 28.01 -2.34 -3.35
N LYS A 110 28.53 -2.31 -4.58
CA LYS A 110 27.95 -3.07 -5.69
C LYS A 110 27.98 -4.57 -5.41
N GLU A 111 29.08 -5.05 -4.86
CA GLU A 111 29.33 -6.47 -4.54
C GLU A 111 28.37 -6.95 -3.43
N PHE A 112 28.01 -6.08 -2.48
CA PHE A 112 26.96 -6.34 -1.50
C PHE A 112 25.61 -6.59 -2.20
N LEU A 113 25.20 -5.69 -3.10
CA LEU A 113 23.92 -5.79 -3.81
C LEU A 113 23.84 -7.03 -4.70
N GLU A 114 24.92 -7.34 -5.42
CA GLU A 114 25.03 -8.56 -6.25
C GLU A 114 24.95 -9.82 -5.40
N SER A 115 25.62 -9.85 -4.24
CA SER A 115 25.57 -10.98 -3.31
C SER A 115 24.18 -11.16 -2.70
N VAL A 116 23.52 -10.06 -2.35
CA VAL A 116 22.14 -10.07 -1.88
C VAL A 116 21.21 -10.64 -2.95
N ASP A 117 21.28 -10.18 -4.20
CA ASP A 117 20.41 -10.67 -5.28
C ASP A 117 20.52 -12.18 -5.41
N ASN A 118 21.76 -12.70 -5.45
CA ASN A 118 22.06 -14.13 -5.53
C ASN A 118 21.50 -14.92 -4.33
N ASN A 119 21.69 -14.43 -3.11
CA ASN A 119 21.28 -15.10 -1.88
C ASN A 119 19.75 -15.29 -1.77
N VAL A 120 18.97 -14.39 -2.41
CA VAL A 120 17.50 -14.43 -2.31
C VAL A 120 16.81 -15.12 -3.48
N ILE A 121 17.50 -15.48 -4.57
CA ILE A 121 16.88 -16.05 -5.79
C ILE A 121 15.91 -17.19 -5.46
N CYS A 122 16.34 -18.16 -4.64
CA CYS A 122 15.54 -19.33 -4.30
C CYS A 122 14.38 -19.05 -3.34
N GLN A 123 14.36 -17.87 -2.71
CA GLN A 123 13.34 -17.46 -1.73
C GLN A 123 12.26 -16.57 -2.38
N ARG A 124 12.58 -15.96 -3.52
CA ARG A 124 11.68 -15.09 -4.27
C ARG A 124 10.70 -15.92 -5.11
N PRO A 125 9.44 -15.47 -5.29
CA PRO A 125 8.52 -16.11 -6.23
C PRO A 125 9.09 -16.12 -7.65
N ALA A 126 8.97 -17.23 -8.39
CA ALA A 126 9.57 -17.38 -9.73
C ALA A 126 9.26 -16.20 -10.67
N TRP A 127 7.98 -15.80 -10.78
CA TRP A 127 7.55 -14.67 -11.62
C TRP A 127 8.15 -13.31 -11.19
N ARG A 128 8.53 -13.15 -9.91
CA ARG A 128 9.22 -11.96 -9.41
C ARG A 128 10.70 -11.95 -9.82
N VAL A 129 11.35 -13.11 -9.80
CA VAL A 129 12.72 -13.31 -10.29
C VAL A 129 12.79 -13.01 -11.79
N ASP A 130 11.80 -13.51 -12.55
CA ASP A 130 11.74 -13.30 -14.00
C ASP A 130 11.51 -11.84 -14.38
N SER A 131 10.68 -11.12 -13.60
CA SER A 131 10.32 -9.73 -13.91
C SER A 131 11.35 -8.70 -13.45
N SER A 132 12.10 -8.96 -12.38
CA SER A 132 12.95 -7.95 -11.73
C SER A 132 14.11 -8.53 -10.92
N GLN A 133 15.19 -7.77 -10.81
CA GLN A 133 16.37 -8.07 -9.99
C GLN A 133 16.73 -6.88 -9.10
N VAL A 134 17.59 -7.08 -8.11
CA VAL A 134 18.16 -5.95 -7.34
C VAL A 134 18.91 -5.00 -8.29
N ASP A 135 18.73 -3.69 -8.11
CA ASP A 135 19.45 -2.69 -8.90
C ASP A 135 20.86 -2.47 -8.34
N ALA A 136 21.84 -3.21 -8.87
CA ALA A 136 23.24 -3.13 -8.46
C ALA A 136 23.94 -1.80 -8.79
N ASN A 137 23.29 -0.88 -9.53
CA ASN A 137 23.84 0.46 -9.81
C ASN A 137 23.60 1.46 -8.67
N ARG A 138 22.89 1.04 -7.61
CA ARG A 138 22.62 1.88 -6.44
C ARG A 138 23.76 1.81 -5.45
N ASP A 139 23.95 2.90 -4.73
CA ASP A 139 25.00 3.05 -3.72
C ASP A 139 24.45 3.30 -2.31
N THR A 140 23.12 3.24 -2.17
CA THR A 140 22.40 3.40 -0.92
C THR A 140 21.24 2.42 -0.82
N ALA A 141 20.95 1.98 0.41
CA ALA A 141 19.76 1.24 0.78
C ALA A 141 19.07 1.94 1.97
N LEU A 142 17.79 1.64 2.19
CA LEU A 142 17.02 2.24 3.27
C LEU A 142 16.82 1.24 4.43
N ILE A 143 17.31 1.58 5.61
CA ILE A 143 17.12 0.81 6.83
C ILE A 143 15.90 1.35 7.58
N ILE A 144 14.96 0.46 7.90
CA ILE A 144 13.71 0.79 8.61
C ILE A 144 13.60 -0.18 9.80
N SER A 145 12.91 0.22 10.86
CA SER A 145 12.58 -0.70 11.95
C SER A 145 11.73 -1.86 11.45
N ASP A 146 12.04 -3.09 11.88
CA ASP A 146 11.17 -4.24 11.60
C ASP A 146 9.90 -4.11 12.47
N HIS A 147 8.82 -3.65 11.84
CA HIS A 147 7.54 -3.49 12.50
C HIS A 147 6.81 -4.82 12.71
N SER A 148 7.36 -5.96 12.28
CA SER A 148 6.81 -7.29 12.54
C SER A 148 7.33 -7.96 13.82
N VAL A 149 8.32 -7.33 14.48
CA VAL A 149 8.94 -7.78 15.75
C VAL A 149 9.04 -6.63 16.75
N PHE A 150 9.13 -6.92 18.06
CA PHE A 150 9.51 -5.90 19.04
C PHE A 150 11.04 -5.81 19.16
N PRO A 151 11.62 -4.61 19.36
CA PRO A 151 13.09 -4.42 19.38
C PRO A 151 13.87 -5.30 20.37
N ASN A 152 13.21 -5.80 21.42
CA ASN A 152 13.83 -6.63 22.48
C ASN A 152 13.39 -8.11 22.41
N GLY A 153 12.80 -8.55 21.30
CA GLY A 153 11.84 -9.67 21.25
C GLY A 153 12.35 -11.08 20.98
N THR A 154 13.62 -11.42 21.21
CA THR A 154 14.09 -12.82 21.08
C THR A 154 14.79 -13.39 22.31
N LEU A 155 15.28 -12.57 23.24
CA LEU A 155 16.06 -13.07 24.39
C LEU A 155 15.33 -13.01 25.73
N LYS A 156 14.29 -12.17 25.89
CA LYS A 156 13.52 -12.04 27.14
C LYS A 156 12.01 -11.73 26.99
N GLY A 157 11.51 -11.45 25.78
CA GLY A 157 10.10 -11.11 25.55
C GLY A 157 9.31 -12.28 24.99
N GLY A 158 8.07 -12.47 25.44
CA GLY A 158 7.13 -13.43 24.85
C GLY A 158 6.87 -13.22 23.35
N PRO A 159 6.12 -14.14 22.70
CA PRO A 159 5.92 -14.11 21.25
C PRO A 159 5.29 -12.80 20.77
N CYS A 160 5.77 -12.30 19.61
CA CYS A 160 5.25 -11.11 18.95
C CYS A 160 4.29 -11.51 17.83
N VAL A 161 3.04 -11.07 17.91
CA VAL A 161 2.04 -11.23 16.85
C VAL A 161 1.84 -9.87 16.18
N THR A 162 2.04 -9.80 14.86
CA THR A 162 1.81 -8.58 14.10
C THR A 162 0.72 -8.78 13.07
N VAL A 163 -0.20 -7.83 12.98
CA VAL A 163 -1.25 -7.76 11.97
C VAL A 163 -0.92 -6.63 11.00
N GLU A 164 -0.93 -6.91 9.70
CA GLU A 164 -0.85 -5.91 8.64
C GLU A 164 -2.23 -5.76 8.00
N ILE A 165 -2.74 -4.53 7.98
CA ILE A 165 -4.03 -4.17 7.36
C ILE A 165 -3.77 -3.17 6.24
N LYS A 166 -4.26 -3.44 5.03
CA LYS A 166 -4.33 -2.45 3.94
C LYS A 166 -5.75 -1.90 3.85
N PRO A 167 -6.06 -0.77 4.51
CA PRO A 167 -7.44 -0.39 4.82
C PRO A 167 -8.21 0.17 3.61
N LYS A 168 -7.50 0.65 2.57
CA LYS A 168 -8.08 1.29 1.37
C LYS A 168 -8.83 2.59 1.72
N CYS A 169 -9.71 3.04 0.82
CA CYS A 169 -10.43 4.31 0.95
C CYS A 169 -11.67 4.16 1.85
N GLY A 170 -11.66 4.82 3.01
CA GLY A 170 -12.70 4.75 4.05
C GLY A 170 -13.87 5.74 3.91
N PHE A 171 -14.05 6.38 2.76
CA PHE A 171 -15.13 7.36 2.54
C PHE A 171 -15.73 7.27 1.14
N LEU A 172 -16.94 7.81 0.98
CA LEU A 172 -17.63 7.99 -0.30
C LEU A 172 -17.40 9.42 -0.82
N PRO A 173 -17.11 9.59 -2.12
CA PRO A 173 -16.91 10.91 -2.69
C PRO A 173 -18.23 11.70 -2.77
N ILE A 174 -18.17 12.98 -2.41
CA ILE A 174 -19.29 13.94 -2.48
C ILE A 174 -19.13 14.96 -3.63
N SER A 175 -18.17 14.73 -4.54
CA SER A 175 -17.79 15.70 -5.56
C SER A 175 -18.94 16.03 -6.52
N ARG A 176 -19.13 17.34 -6.76
CA ARG A 176 -20.04 17.87 -7.81
C ARG A 176 -19.57 17.57 -9.24
N PHE A 177 -18.29 17.19 -9.39
CA PHE A 177 -17.68 16.82 -10.68
C PHE A 177 -17.88 15.35 -11.05
N ILE A 178 -18.66 14.60 -10.26
CA ILE A 178 -19.13 13.27 -10.66
C ILE A 178 -20.34 13.47 -11.57
N ALA A 179 -20.21 13.07 -12.83
CA ALA A 179 -21.30 13.05 -13.79
C ALA A 179 -22.41 12.07 -13.38
N GLU A 180 -23.65 12.36 -13.77
CA GLU A 180 -24.83 11.64 -13.29
C GLU A 180 -24.83 10.17 -13.73
N GLU A 181 -24.28 9.85 -14.90
CA GLU A 181 -24.12 8.45 -15.32
C GLU A 181 -23.19 7.63 -14.40
N ASN A 182 -22.40 8.32 -13.58
CA ASN A 182 -21.48 7.74 -12.61
C ASN A 182 -21.94 7.95 -11.15
N ALA A 183 -23.23 8.29 -10.92
CA ALA A 183 -23.77 8.58 -9.59
C ALA A 183 -23.58 7.45 -8.56
N LEU A 184 -23.44 6.20 -9.00
CA LEU A 184 -23.11 5.05 -8.14
C LEU A 184 -21.87 5.27 -7.27
N LYS A 185 -20.91 6.09 -7.73
CA LYS A 185 -19.72 6.45 -6.95
C LYS A 185 -20.05 7.12 -5.61
N ARG A 186 -21.21 7.77 -5.49
CA ARG A 186 -21.66 8.46 -4.27
C ARG A 186 -22.27 7.52 -3.23
N ILE A 187 -22.61 6.29 -3.64
CA ILE A 187 -23.38 5.34 -2.82
C ILE A 187 -22.56 4.06 -2.56
N ILE A 188 -21.79 3.61 -3.55
CA ILE A 188 -21.01 2.38 -3.50
C ILE A 188 -19.53 2.69 -3.34
N THR A 189 -18.88 2.00 -2.42
CA THR A 189 -17.44 2.22 -2.16
C THR A 189 -16.60 1.87 -3.38
N ARG A 190 -15.53 2.65 -3.57
CA ARG A 190 -14.51 2.37 -4.59
C ARG A 190 -13.89 0.97 -4.43
N PHE A 191 -13.81 0.44 -3.20
CA PHE A 191 -13.35 -0.93 -2.95
C PHE A 191 -14.34 -1.95 -3.50
N ARG A 192 -15.64 -1.84 -3.17
CA ARG A 192 -16.68 -2.77 -3.63
C ARG A 192 -16.83 -2.76 -5.15
N MET A 193 -16.81 -1.58 -5.79
CA MET A 193 -16.85 -1.51 -7.25
C MET A 193 -15.62 -2.18 -7.87
N HIS A 194 -14.43 -1.98 -7.28
CA HIS A 194 -13.20 -2.56 -7.81
C HIS A 194 -13.14 -4.09 -7.67
N GLN A 195 -13.73 -4.66 -6.62
CA GLN A 195 -13.88 -6.12 -6.48
C GLN A 195 -14.60 -6.72 -7.70
N ALA A 196 -15.59 -6.03 -8.28
CA ALA A 196 -16.25 -6.48 -9.51
C ALA A 196 -15.30 -6.59 -10.70
N LEU A 197 -14.50 -5.55 -10.93
CA LEU A 197 -13.53 -5.55 -12.01
C LEU A 197 -12.44 -6.61 -11.78
N LYS A 198 -11.98 -6.78 -10.54
CA LYS A 198 -10.99 -7.81 -10.19
C LYS A 198 -11.51 -9.22 -10.44
N LEU A 199 -12.76 -9.50 -10.03
CA LEU A 199 -13.39 -10.79 -10.27
C LEU A 199 -13.59 -11.04 -11.77
N HIS A 200 -14.05 -10.04 -12.52
CA HIS A 200 -14.19 -10.12 -13.98
C HIS A 200 -12.84 -10.42 -14.67
N LYS A 201 -11.74 -9.90 -14.14
CA LYS A 201 -10.38 -10.17 -14.63
C LYS A 201 -9.74 -11.44 -14.06
N GLN A 202 -10.45 -12.18 -13.21
CA GLN A 202 -9.95 -13.38 -12.53
C GLN A 202 -8.71 -13.08 -11.64
N GLU A 203 -8.56 -11.82 -11.18
CA GLU A 203 -7.51 -11.44 -10.21
C GLU A 203 -7.87 -11.90 -8.78
N ILE A 204 -9.14 -12.24 -8.53
CA ILE A 204 -9.66 -12.78 -7.28
C ILE A 204 -10.69 -13.88 -7.59
N SER A 205 -10.82 -14.86 -6.70
CA SER A 205 -11.79 -15.96 -6.81
C SER A 205 -13.19 -15.57 -6.36
N GLU A 206 -13.30 -14.64 -5.42
CA GLU A 206 -14.56 -14.22 -4.81
C GLU A 206 -14.51 -12.76 -4.35
N TYR A 207 -15.69 -12.18 -4.11
CA TYR A 207 -15.78 -10.86 -3.50
C TYR A 207 -15.34 -10.90 -2.04
N SER A 208 -14.50 -9.94 -1.65
CA SER A 208 -14.25 -9.73 -0.23
C SER A 208 -15.52 -9.23 0.48
N GLU A 209 -15.72 -9.78 1.68
CA GLU A 209 -16.74 -9.33 2.64
C GLU A 209 -16.35 -7.99 3.29
N TYR A 210 -15.07 -7.60 3.21
CA TYR A 210 -14.55 -6.40 3.84
C TYR A 210 -15.16 -5.13 3.25
N ASN A 211 -15.60 -4.23 4.14
CA ASN A 211 -16.05 -2.89 3.80
C ASN A 211 -15.19 -1.84 4.51
N PRO A 212 -14.42 -1.00 3.77
CA PRO A 212 -13.66 0.08 4.40
C PRO A 212 -14.50 1.03 5.24
N LEU A 213 -15.76 1.31 4.87
CA LEU A 213 -16.60 2.21 5.66
C LEU A 213 -16.88 1.66 7.06
N ASP A 214 -16.84 0.34 7.25
CA ASP A 214 -17.03 -0.29 8.55
C ASP A 214 -15.78 -0.11 9.43
N LEU A 215 -14.58 -0.23 8.85
CA LEU A 215 -13.30 -0.01 9.56
C LEU A 215 -13.09 1.45 9.97
N PHE A 216 -13.48 2.40 9.11
CA PHE A 216 -13.33 3.84 9.37
C PHE A 216 -14.56 4.47 10.05
N SER A 217 -15.49 3.66 10.55
CA SER A 217 -16.78 4.13 11.06
C SER A 217 -16.72 4.83 12.43
N GLY A 218 -15.66 4.61 13.22
CA GLY A 218 -15.62 4.96 14.64
C GLY A 218 -16.53 4.10 15.55
N SER A 219 -17.31 3.17 14.98
CA SER A 219 -18.19 2.25 15.72
C SER A 219 -17.46 0.94 16.01
N ARG A 220 -17.37 0.56 17.29
CA ARG A 220 -16.71 -0.68 17.73
C ARG A 220 -17.26 -1.92 17.02
N ASP A 221 -18.58 -2.02 16.88
CA ASP A 221 -19.24 -3.19 16.27
C ASP A 221 -18.94 -3.29 14.78
N ARG A 222 -18.98 -2.16 14.07
CA ARG A 222 -18.62 -2.11 12.64
C ARG A 222 -17.14 -2.37 12.42
N ILE A 223 -16.26 -1.86 13.28
CA ILE A 223 -14.83 -2.19 13.25
C ILE A 223 -14.63 -3.69 13.47
N CYS A 224 -15.29 -4.29 14.48
CA CYS A 224 -15.23 -5.73 14.72
C CYS A 224 -15.70 -6.53 13.50
N LYS A 225 -16.81 -6.12 12.87
CA LYS A 225 -17.30 -6.70 11.62
C LYS A 225 -16.26 -6.60 10.50
N ALA A 226 -15.62 -5.45 10.34
CA ALA A 226 -14.59 -5.25 9.32
C ALA A 226 -13.37 -6.15 9.55
N ILE A 227 -12.91 -6.32 10.80
CA ILE A 227 -11.82 -7.23 11.15
C ILE A 227 -12.20 -8.69 10.89
N LYS A 228 -13.42 -9.11 11.24
CA LYS A 228 -13.92 -10.46 10.93
C LYS A 228 -13.96 -10.72 9.42
N ALA A 229 -14.42 -9.75 8.64
CA ALA A 229 -14.49 -9.84 7.19
C ALA A 229 -13.09 -9.88 6.52
N LEU A 230 -12.13 -9.12 7.07
CA LEU A 230 -10.71 -9.18 6.67
C LEU A 230 -10.10 -10.55 6.97
N TYR A 231 -10.46 -11.17 8.09
CA TYR A 231 -10.02 -12.53 8.40
C TYR A 231 -10.63 -13.57 7.46
N ALA A 232 -11.94 -13.47 7.18
CA ALA A 232 -12.65 -14.40 6.30
C ALA A 232 -12.17 -14.33 4.84
N THR A 233 -11.97 -13.12 4.30
CA THR A 233 -11.57 -12.88 2.90
C THR A 233 -10.35 -11.96 2.82
N PRO A 234 -9.14 -12.43 3.22
CA PRO A 234 -7.98 -11.57 3.47
C PRO A 234 -7.44 -10.89 2.22
N GLN A 235 -7.51 -11.55 1.06
CA GLN A 235 -6.95 -11.08 -0.21
C GLN A 235 -5.54 -10.48 -0.01
N ASN A 236 -5.31 -9.23 -0.45
CA ASN A 236 -4.09 -8.47 -0.15
C ASN A 236 -4.32 -7.36 0.88
N ASN A 237 -5.39 -7.50 1.68
CA ASN A 237 -5.83 -6.53 2.67
C ASN A 237 -5.48 -6.91 4.10
N PHE A 238 -5.19 -8.18 4.39
CA PHE A 238 -4.92 -8.67 5.74
C PHE A 238 -3.82 -9.73 5.76
N ARG A 239 -2.82 -9.55 6.62
CA ARG A 239 -1.76 -10.54 6.88
C ARG A 239 -1.46 -10.62 8.37
N VAL A 240 -1.01 -11.79 8.83
CA VAL A 240 -0.55 -11.99 10.21
C VAL A 240 0.84 -12.59 10.21
N PHE A 241 1.68 -12.09 11.11
CA PHE A 241 3.06 -12.49 11.32
C PHE A 241 3.25 -12.93 12.77
N LEU A 242 4.01 -14.00 12.98
CA LEU A 242 4.48 -14.48 14.27
C LEU A 242 6.01 -14.36 14.30
N ASN A 243 6.54 -13.53 15.19
CA ASN A 243 7.99 -13.25 15.31
C ASN A 243 8.62 -12.87 13.96
N GLY A 244 7.89 -12.08 13.17
CA GLY A 244 8.28 -11.65 11.84
C GLY A 244 8.07 -12.64 10.70
N SER A 245 7.79 -13.91 11.00
CA SER A 245 7.43 -14.92 10.01
C SER A 245 5.95 -14.85 9.68
N ARG A 246 5.57 -14.77 8.40
CA ARG A 246 4.16 -14.69 7.99
C ARG A 246 3.46 -16.03 8.22
N VAL A 247 2.35 -16.00 8.97
CA VAL A 247 1.54 -17.19 9.31
C VAL A 247 0.13 -17.17 8.72
N PHE A 248 -0.35 -16.01 8.25
CA PHE A 248 -1.66 -15.87 7.62
C PHE A 248 -1.67 -14.79 6.54
N GLY A 249 -2.55 -14.95 5.54
CA GLY A 249 -2.69 -14.04 4.39
C GLY A 249 -1.74 -14.40 3.24
N GLY A 250 -2.25 -14.37 2.00
CA GLY A 250 -1.51 -14.79 0.82
C GLY A 250 -0.31 -13.89 0.47
N SER A 251 0.66 -14.46 -0.28
CA SER A 251 1.67 -13.68 -0.99
C SER A 251 0.97 -12.83 -2.05
N GLY A 252 0.69 -11.57 -1.74
CA GLY A 252 0.01 -10.64 -2.62
C GLY A 252 0.71 -10.55 -3.98
N GLY A 253 0.14 -11.21 -4.98
CA GLY A 253 0.59 -11.22 -6.36
C GLY A 253 -0.62 -11.27 -7.27
N GLY A 254 -1.48 -10.24 -7.20
CA GLY A 254 -2.29 -9.92 -8.36
C GLY A 254 -1.29 -9.58 -9.46
N THR A 255 -1.29 -10.36 -10.53
CA THR A 255 -0.49 -10.07 -11.70
C THR A 255 -0.82 -8.65 -12.15
N ASP A 256 0.19 -7.78 -12.18
CA ASP A 256 0.12 -6.58 -13.02
C ASP A 256 0.18 -7.07 -14.47
N ASN A 257 -0.86 -7.79 -14.91
CA ASN A 257 -1.07 -8.07 -16.31
C ASN A 257 -1.36 -6.71 -16.94
N THR A 258 -0.29 -6.14 -17.49
CA THR A 258 -0.33 -5.11 -18.52
C THR A 258 -0.95 -5.76 -19.75
N THR A 259 -2.23 -6.11 -19.67
CA THR A 259 -3.01 -6.48 -20.83
C THR A 259 -3.29 -5.17 -21.56
N VAL A 260 -2.44 -4.91 -22.56
CA VAL A 260 -2.75 -4.05 -23.69
C VAL A 260 -4.08 -4.54 -24.26
N LEU A 261 -5.18 -3.83 -24.00
CA LEU A 261 -6.40 -4.08 -24.75
C LEU A 261 -7.25 -2.81 -24.90
N VAL A 262 -7.34 -2.44 -26.18
CA VAL A 262 -8.36 -1.66 -26.88
C VAL A 262 -8.74 -0.34 -26.23
N VAL A 263 -8.18 0.72 -26.81
CA VAL A 263 -8.77 2.06 -26.80
C VAL A 263 -10.19 1.93 -27.33
N CYS A 264 -11.18 1.88 -26.45
CA CYS A 264 -12.53 2.26 -26.83
C CYS A 264 -12.42 3.72 -27.26
N ARG A 265 -12.56 3.98 -28.56
CA ARG A 265 -12.85 5.32 -29.06
C ARG A 265 -14.15 5.76 -28.40
N GLU A 266 -14.06 6.52 -27.30
CA GLU A 266 -15.21 7.27 -26.81
C GLU A 266 -15.35 8.50 -27.71
N LEU A 267 -16.49 8.54 -28.40
CA LEU A 267 -17.01 9.70 -29.09
C LEU A 267 -16.99 10.88 -28.12
N SER A 268 -16.27 11.93 -28.50
CA SER A 268 -16.36 13.25 -27.87
C SER A 268 -17.83 13.68 -27.89
N ASN A 269 -18.46 13.72 -26.71
CA ASN A 269 -19.74 14.40 -26.54
C ASN A 269 -19.43 15.82 -26.05
N ASP A 270 -19.71 16.81 -26.89
CA ASP A 270 -19.60 18.25 -26.64
C ASP A 270 -20.43 18.78 -25.43
N LYS A 271 -21.10 17.90 -24.68
CA LYS A 271 -21.92 18.25 -23.50
C LYS A 271 -21.14 18.34 -22.17
N LEU A 272 -19.87 17.96 -22.13
CA LEU A 272 -19.07 17.96 -20.88
C LEU A 272 -18.36 19.30 -20.56
N SER A 273 -18.30 20.23 -21.52
CA SER A 273 -17.49 21.46 -21.42
C SER A 273 -17.91 22.39 -20.26
N HIS A 274 -19.22 22.59 -20.04
CA HIS A 274 -19.71 23.50 -19.00
C HIS A 274 -19.50 23.00 -17.56
N GLN A 275 -19.46 21.68 -17.34
CA GLN A 275 -19.35 21.10 -15.99
C GLN A 275 -17.97 21.35 -15.36
N TYR A 276 -16.92 21.49 -16.19
CA TYR A 276 -15.55 21.68 -15.74
C TYR A 276 -15.02 23.10 -15.93
N THR A 277 -15.81 24.03 -16.50
CA THR A 277 -15.38 25.43 -16.70
C THR A 277 -14.88 26.04 -15.40
N SER A 278 -15.61 25.85 -14.30
CA SER A 278 -15.19 26.33 -12.97
C SER A 278 -13.87 25.73 -12.48
N LEU A 279 -13.53 24.50 -12.89
CA LEU A 279 -12.27 23.84 -12.53
C LEU A 279 -11.10 24.34 -13.38
N HIS A 280 -11.34 24.66 -14.65
CA HIS A 280 -10.31 25.20 -15.55
C HIS A 280 -10.04 26.70 -15.32
N SER A 281 -10.94 27.41 -14.64
CA SER A 281 -10.79 28.82 -14.28
C SER A 281 -10.08 29.06 -12.94
N ILE A 282 -9.72 28.02 -12.19
CA ILE A 282 -9.05 28.20 -10.90
C ILE A 282 -7.60 28.67 -11.10
N PRO A 283 -7.04 29.49 -10.19
CA PRO A 283 -5.64 29.90 -10.24
C PRO A 283 -4.69 28.70 -10.27
N LEU A 284 -3.50 28.87 -10.86
CA LEU A 284 -2.49 27.82 -10.98
C LEU A 284 -2.11 27.24 -9.60
N ASP A 285 -1.92 28.10 -8.60
CA ASP A 285 -1.53 27.66 -7.26
C ASP A 285 -2.60 26.80 -6.58
N GLU A 286 -3.89 27.13 -6.81
CA GLU A 286 -4.99 26.31 -6.33
C GLU A 286 -5.05 24.97 -7.07
N SER A 287 -4.83 24.97 -8.38
CA SER A 287 -4.72 23.74 -9.19
C SER A 287 -3.60 22.82 -8.67
N LEU A 288 -2.41 23.38 -8.42
CA LEU A 288 -1.26 22.66 -7.90
C LEU A 288 -1.57 22.07 -6.52
N LYS A 289 -2.19 22.85 -5.64
CA LYS A 289 -2.62 22.36 -4.32
C LYS A 289 -3.59 21.19 -4.42
N ILE A 290 -4.61 21.27 -5.29
CA ILE A 290 -5.58 20.18 -5.48
C ILE A 290 -4.89 18.89 -5.95
N VAL A 291 -3.97 18.99 -6.91
CA VAL A 291 -3.22 17.83 -7.41
C VAL A 291 -2.29 17.27 -6.33
N LYS A 292 -1.59 18.14 -5.57
CA LYS A 292 -0.72 17.73 -4.46
C LYS A 292 -1.51 16.98 -3.39
N ASP A 293 -2.63 17.53 -2.96
CA ASP A 293 -3.53 16.93 -1.97
C ASP A 293 -4.10 15.60 -2.47
N TYR A 294 -4.43 15.50 -3.76
CA TYR A 294 -4.88 14.25 -4.35
C TYR A 294 -3.80 13.16 -4.30
N LEU A 295 -2.54 13.49 -4.63
CA LEU A 295 -1.44 12.53 -4.59
C LEU A 295 -1.11 12.08 -3.16
N MET A 296 -1.14 13.00 -2.18
CA MET A 296 -1.01 12.66 -0.76
C MET A 296 -2.14 11.73 -0.31
N ALA A 297 -3.38 12.02 -0.70
CA ALA A 297 -4.52 11.14 -0.41
C ALA A 297 -4.40 9.79 -1.13
N ALA A 298 -3.80 9.73 -2.32
CA ALA A 298 -3.53 8.49 -3.03
C ALA A 298 -2.50 7.61 -2.29
N THR A 299 -1.49 8.22 -1.65
CA THR A 299 -0.59 7.52 -0.74
C THR A 299 -1.34 6.97 0.47
N ALA A 300 -2.13 7.80 1.16
CA ALA A 300 -2.90 7.37 2.33
C ALA A 300 -3.94 6.26 2.02
N LYS A 301 -4.51 6.23 0.81
CA LYS A 301 -5.45 5.18 0.38
C LYS A 301 -4.77 3.84 0.05
N ASP A 302 -3.45 3.83 -0.09
CA ASP A 302 -2.67 2.67 -0.54
C ASP A 302 -1.57 2.25 0.45
N CYS A 303 -1.42 2.96 1.59
CA CYS A 303 -0.54 2.55 2.68
C CYS A 303 -1.11 1.33 3.42
N SER A 304 -0.27 0.70 4.23
CA SER A 304 -0.66 -0.39 5.13
C SER A 304 -0.37 0.00 6.58
N LEU A 305 -1.14 -0.54 7.51
CA LEU A 305 -1.02 -0.34 8.95
C LEU A 305 -0.53 -1.65 9.58
N MET A 306 0.63 -1.61 10.24
CA MET A 306 1.14 -2.73 11.02
C MET A 306 0.88 -2.50 12.51
N ILE A 307 0.22 -3.45 13.15
CA ILE A 307 -0.08 -3.45 14.58
C ILE A 307 0.58 -4.67 15.20
N SER A 308 1.61 -4.46 16.00
CA SER A 308 2.34 -5.54 16.69
C SER A 308 1.90 -5.62 18.14
N PHE A 309 1.71 -6.83 18.65
CA PHE A 309 1.33 -7.13 20.02
C PHE A 309 2.38 -8.04 20.66
N ARG A 310 2.67 -7.80 21.94
CA ARG A 310 3.42 -8.73 22.80
C ARG A 310 2.75 -8.82 24.18
N PRO A 311 2.73 -10.00 24.82
CA PRO A 311 2.30 -10.12 26.21
C PRO A 311 3.14 -9.21 27.12
N LYS A 312 2.51 -8.61 28.12
CA LYS A 312 3.21 -7.90 29.20
C LYS A 312 3.39 -8.87 30.38
N GLU A 313 4.61 -8.98 30.91
CA GLU A 313 4.88 -9.81 32.09
C GLU A 313 4.40 -9.11 33.37
N ASP A 314 3.87 -9.88 34.33
CA ASP A 314 3.25 -9.40 35.57
C ASP A 314 4.20 -8.57 36.48
N GLY A 315 5.52 -8.63 36.24
CA GLY A 315 6.54 -7.87 36.99
C GLY A 315 6.84 -6.46 36.47
N GLU A 316 6.40 -6.09 35.25
CA GLU A 316 6.68 -4.77 34.63
C GLU A 316 5.64 -3.69 34.98
N LEU A 317 5.08 -3.75 36.19
CA LEU A 317 4.15 -2.73 36.71
C LEU A 317 4.86 -1.44 37.17
N GLN A 318 6.19 -1.44 37.31
CA GLN A 318 6.92 -0.34 37.97
C GLN A 318 7.95 0.43 37.13
N SER A 319 8.04 0.22 35.81
CA SER A 319 8.85 1.10 34.95
C SER A 319 7.99 1.79 33.90
N GLY A 320 7.62 3.05 34.20
CA GLY A 320 7.15 4.07 33.27
C GLY A 320 6.08 3.66 32.25
N SER A 321 4.80 3.85 32.60
CA SER A 321 3.67 4.16 31.69
C SER A 321 3.92 3.90 30.18
N SER A 322 3.96 2.64 29.72
CA SER A 322 3.80 2.39 28.29
C SER A 322 2.34 2.70 27.93
N LYS A 323 2.12 3.86 27.29
CA LYS A 323 0.78 4.41 27.00
C LYS A 323 -0.07 3.54 26.06
N ASN A 324 0.50 2.47 25.49
CA ASN A 324 -0.14 1.62 24.48
C ASN A 324 -0.23 0.16 24.97
N SER A 325 -1.16 -0.11 25.87
CA SER A 325 -1.51 -1.48 26.28
C SER A 325 -3.00 -1.75 26.13
N VAL A 326 -3.35 -3.01 25.90
CA VAL A 326 -4.73 -3.47 25.79
C VAL A 326 -4.94 -4.69 26.68
N TYR A 327 -6.02 -4.67 27.46
CA TYR A 327 -6.42 -5.79 28.31
C TYR A 327 -7.42 -6.69 27.58
N LEU A 328 -7.13 -8.00 27.55
CA LEU A 328 -7.98 -9.01 26.96
C LEU A 328 -8.69 -9.79 28.07
N GLY A 329 -9.92 -9.39 28.40
CA GLY A 329 -10.69 -9.97 29.50
C GLY A 329 -11.01 -11.46 29.36
N SER A 330 -11.05 -12.00 28.15
CA SER A 330 -11.31 -13.43 27.93
C SER A 330 -10.17 -14.35 28.38
N THR A 331 -8.93 -13.85 28.42
CA THR A 331 -7.75 -14.61 28.86
C THR A 331 -7.08 -14.00 30.09
N ASN A 332 -7.60 -12.89 30.60
CA ASN A 332 -7.01 -12.11 31.70
C ASN A 332 -5.55 -11.71 31.43
N GLN A 333 -5.23 -11.35 30.17
CA GLN A 333 -3.87 -10.96 29.76
C GLN A 333 -3.81 -9.49 29.35
N VAL A 334 -2.66 -8.86 29.58
CA VAL A 334 -2.35 -7.52 29.06
C VAL A 334 -1.35 -7.65 27.93
N PHE A 335 -1.62 -6.97 26.82
CA PHE A 335 -0.72 -6.90 25.68
C PHE A 335 -0.23 -5.46 25.51
N GLU A 336 1.07 -5.28 25.36
CA GLU A 336 1.59 -4.03 24.81
C GLU A 336 1.46 -4.06 23.29
N TYR A 337 1.15 -2.91 22.69
CA TYR A 337 1.06 -2.80 21.24
C TYR A 337 1.80 -1.58 20.68
N LYS A 338 2.24 -1.71 19.43
CA LYS A 338 2.79 -0.61 18.64
C LYS A 338 2.11 -0.56 17.27
N VAL A 339 1.99 0.64 16.71
CA VAL A 339 1.28 0.88 15.45
C VAL A 339 2.17 1.70 14.53
N TYR A 340 2.34 1.24 13.29
CA TYR A 340 3.14 1.94 12.28
C TYR A 340 2.48 1.90 10.91
N PHE A 341 2.61 2.99 10.17
CA PHE A 341 2.28 3.05 8.76
C PHE A 341 3.47 2.65 7.91
N ILE A 342 3.22 1.82 6.90
CA ILE A 342 4.19 1.39 5.88
C ILE A 342 3.63 1.66 4.47
N ASP A 343 4.44 1.48 3.43
CA ASP A 343 4.06 1.72 2.03
C ASP A 343 3.66 3.17 1.73
N LEU A 344 4.42 4.14 2.27
CA LEU A 344 4.17 5.59 2.18
C LEU A 344 4.86 6.27 0.99
N ASP A 345 5.13 5.53 -0.09
CA ASP A 345 5.88 6.03 -1.24
C ASP A 345 5.15 7.14 -2.01
N LEU A 346 5.91 8.14 -2.46
CA LEU A 346 5.42 9.23 -3.31
C LEU A 346 4.82 8.69 -4.61
N LYS A 347 3.54 9.00 -4.86
CA LYS A 347 2.88 8.62 -6.10
C LYS A 347 3.35 9.55 -7.24
N PRO A 348 3.87 9.00 -8.36
CA PRO A 348 4.29 9.81 -9.51
C PRO A 348 3.13 10.60 -10.12
N LEU A 349 3.37 11.83 -10.56
CA LEU A 349 2.33 12.68 -11.18
C LEU A 349 1.68 12.00 -12.39
N LYS A 350 2.46 11.29 -13.22
CA LYS A 350 1.96 10.53 -14.37
C LYS A 350 0.90 9.48 -14.03
N LYS A 351 0.81 9.03 -12.77
CA LYS A 351 -0.24 8.08 -12.35
C LYS A 351 -1.63 8.71 -12.33
N MET A 352 -1.77 10.03 -12.38
CA MET A 352 -3.07 10.70 -12.45
C MET A 352 -3.91 10.21 -13.64
N GLU A 353 -3.30 10.09 -14.83
CA GLU A 353 -3.98 9.55 -16.01
C GLU A 353 -4.42 8.10 -15.84
N TYR A 354 -3.54 7.29 -15.23
CA TYR A 354 -3.85 5.89 -14.92
C TYR A 354 -5.03 5.80 -13.95
N TYR A 355 -5.04 6.61 -12.89
CA TYR A 355 -6.14 6.62 -11.92
C TYR A 355 -7.47 7.04 -12.56
N TYR A 356 -7.45 8.04 -13.44
CA TYR A 356 -8.63 8.45 -14.20
C TYR A 356 -9.18 7.33 -15.08
N LYS A 357 -8.31 6.69 -15.89
CA LYS A 357 -8.68 5.57 -16.77
C LYS A 357 -9.19 4.37 -15.97
N LEU A 358 -8.54 4.05 -14.85
CA LEU A 358 -8.93 2.95 -13.98
C LEU A 358 -10.29 3.19 -13.31
N ASP A 359 -10.55 4.42 -12.84
CA ASP A 359 -11.83 4.80 -12.25
C ASP A 359 -12.98 4.62 -13.27
N LYS A 360 -12.82 5.10 -14.50
CA LYS A 360 -13.78 4.86 -15.60
C LYS A 360 -14.07 3.36 -15.80
N LYS A 361 -13.02 2.53 -15.90
CA LYS A 361 -13.16 1.08 -16.09
C LYS A 361 -13.94 0.42 -14.96
N ILE A 362 -13.67 0.82 -13.72
CA ILE A 362 -14.32 0.25 -12.54
C ILE A 362 -15.80 0.59 -12.48
N VAL A 363 -16.13 1.85 -12.69
CA VAL A 363 -17.52 2.31 -12.63
C VAL A 363 -18.31 1.71 -13.79
N SER A 364 -17.76 1.69 -15.00
CA SER A 364 -18.39 1.06 -16.17
C SER A 364 -18.67 -0.43 -15.94
N CYS A 365 -17.67 -1.19 -15.49
CA CYS A 365 -17.82 -2.61 -15.16
C CYS A 365 -18.89 -2.85 -14.08
N TYR A 366 -18.89 -2.05 -13.02
CA TYR A 366 -19.87 -2.19 -11.95
C TYR A 366 -21.29 -1.82 -12.41
N SER A 367 -21.45 -0.75 -13.19
CA SER A 367 -22.73 -0.35 -13.77
C SER A 367 -23.31 -1.41 -14.69
N GLN A 368 -22.47 -2.07 -15.51
CA GLN A 368 -22.89 -3.19 -16.36
C GLN A 368 -23.35 -4.37 -15.52
N LYS A 369 -22.59 -4.75 -14.49
CA LYS A 369 -22.96 -5.81 -13.55
C LYS A 369 -24.35 -5.58 -12.95
N VAL A 370 -24.58 -4.38 -12.38
CA VAL A 370 -25.87 -4.03 -11.76
C VAL A 370 -27.01 -4.10 -12.78
N LYS A 371 -26.79 -3.63 -14.01
CA LYS A 371 -27.81 -3.72 -15.08
C LYS A 371 -28.15 -5.17 -15.44
N THR A 372 -27.16 -6.06 -15.48
CA THR A 372 -27.37 -7.49 -15.77
C THR A 372 -28.13 -8.18 -14.64
N GLU A 373 -27.77 -7.93 -13.37
CA GLU A 373 -28.49 -8.47 -12.20
C GLU A 373 -29.96 -8.03 -12.20
N HIS A 374 -30.24 -6.74 -12.44
CA HIS A 374 -31.62 -6.24 -12.52
C HIS A 374 -32.42 -6.85 -13.68
N ARG A 375 -31.77 -7.17 -14.81
CA ARG A 375 -32.44 -7.85 -15.94
C ARG A 375 -32.76 -9.30 -15.61
N ALA A 376 -31.82 -10.01 -14.96
CA ALA A 376 -32.03 -11.37 -14.50
C ALA A 376 -33.18 -11.45 -13.47
N ASP A 377 -33.21 -10.54 -12.49
CA ASP A 377 -34.28 -10.48 -11.50
C ASP A 377 -35.65 -10.21 -12.12
N LYS A 378 -35.71 -9.36 -13.16
CA LYS A 378 -36.94 -9.11 -13.93
C LYS A 378 -37.39 -10.34 -14.72
N ALA A 379 -36.45 -11.09 -15.32
CA ALA A 379 -36.77 -12.32 -16.05
C ALA A 379 -37.33 -13.41 -15.12
N VAL A 380 -36.69 -13.66 -13.98
CA VAL A 380 -37.15 -14.63 -12.97
C VAL A 380 -38.54 -14.26 -12.41
N ARG A 381 -38.81 -12.97 -12.22
CA ARG A 381 -40.15 -12.51 -11.83
C ARG A 381 -41.19 -12.76 -12.93
N MET A 382 -40.87 -12.56 -14.21
CA MET A 382 -41.83 -12.84 -15.29
C MET A 382 -42.15 -14.34 -15.43
N ASP A 383 -41.16 -15.22 -15.25
CA ASP A 383 -41.36 -16.68 -15.33
C ASP A 383 -42.20 -17.25 -14.16
N SER A 384 -42.13 -16.62 -12.99
CA SER A 384 -42.94 -17.00 -11.81
C SER A 384 -44.41 -16.57 -11.91
N TYR A 385 -44.73 -15.51 -12.68
CA TYR A 385 -46.12 -15.17 -13.00
C TYR A 385 -46.69 -15.97 -14.18
N GLY A 386 -45.85 -16.50 -15.07
CA GLY A 386 -46.25 -17.35 -16.20
C GLY A 386 -46.61 -18.79 -15.83
N SER A 387 -46.27 -19.24 -14.61
CA SER A 387 -46.46 -20.62 -14.13
C SER A 387 -47.68 -20.80 -13.20
N VAL A 388 -48.42 -19.72 -12.88
CA VAL A 388 -49.67 -19.77 -12.08
C VAL A 388 -50.93 -19.77 -12.97
N SER A 389 -50.76 -19.69 -14.29
CA SER A 389 -51.87 -19.72 -15.26
C SER A 389 -51.73 -20.91 -16.21
N ARG A 390 -51.87 -22.13 -15.70
CA ARG A 390 -52.21 -23.31 -16.51
C ARG A 390 -53.15 -24.24 -15.74
#